data_AF-A0A6B3FYT6-F1
#
_entry.id   AF-A0A6B3FYT6-F1
#
_cell.length_a   1.000
_cell.length_b   1.000
_cell.length_c   1.000
_cell.angle_alpha   90.00
_cell.angle_beta   90.00
_cell.angle_gamma   90.00
#
_symmetry.space_group_name_H-M   'P 1'
#
loop_
_entity.id
_entity.type
_entity.pdbx_description
1 polymer ?
#
loop_
_entity_poly.entity_id
_entity_poly.type
_entity_poly.pdbx_seq_one_letter_code
_entity_poly.pdbx_strand_id
1 'polypeptide(L)' 'KSMLAEGDELPENTRLVDAPFVEGAVAAVVTASAGGDLAAVEAAASEAYGYRKT' A
#
# COMPACT_ATOMS: atom_id res chain seq x y z
N LYS A 1 0.14 -4.54 20.43
CA LYS A 1 -0.10 -5.64 19.46
C LYS A 1 0.49 -5.18 18.13
N SER A 2 1.48 -5.88 17.58
CA SER A 2 2.00 -5.53 16.24
C SER A 2 0.91 -5.82 15.23
N MET A 3 0.66 -4.90 14.29
CA MET A 3 -0.40 -5.03 13.29
C MET A 3 -0.04 -6.01 12.15
N LEU A 4 1.20 -6.52 12.10
CA LEU A 4 1.74 -7.18 10.91
C LEU A 4 2.16 -8.64 11.07
N ALA A 5 2.26 -9.20 12.28
CA ALA A 5 2.63 -10.61 12.43
C ALA A 5 2.48 -11.13 13.87
N GLU A 6 2.28 -12.44 13.99
CA GLU A 6 2.78 -13.22 15.13
C GLU A 6 4.08 -13.91 14.67
N GLY A 7 5.24 -13.53 15.25
CA GLY A 7 6.56 -13.98 14.78
C GLY A 7 7.17 -13.09 13.68
N ASP A 8 8.22 -13.59 13.02
CA ASP A 8 8.95 -12.89 11.93
C ASP A 8 8.36 -13.15 10.53
N GLU A 9 7.19 -13.81 10.45
CA GLU A 9 6.56 -14.18 9.18
C GLU A 9 5.37 -13.28 8.85
N LEU A 10 5.29 -12.84 7.59
CA LEU A 10 4.19 -12.04 7.07
C LEU A 10 3.05 -12.95 6.59
N PRO A 11 1.78 -12.51 6.72
CA PRO A 11 0.65 -13.21 6.14
C PRO A 11 0.79 -13.44 4.63
N GLU A 12 0.18 -14.51 4.12
CA GLU A 12 0.11 -14.78 2.68
C GLU A 12 -0.42 -13.56 1.93
N ASN A 13 0.14 -13.31 0.74
CA ASN A 13 -0.18 -12.18 -0.12
C ASN A 13 0.18 -10.79 0.45
N THR A 14 1.00 -10.71 1.50
CA THR A 14 1.59 -9.42 1.91
C THR A 14 2.55 -8.89 0.84
N ARG A 15 2.56 -7.56 0.65
CA ARG A 15 3.48 -6.84 -0.24
C ARG A 15 4.15 -5.71 0.53
N LEU A 16 5.47 -5.64 0.45
CA LEU A 16 6.24 -4.47 0.88
C LEU A 16 6.38 -3.55 -0.32
N VAL A 17 5.80 -2.36 -0.24
CA VAL A 17 5.71 -1.43 -1.36
C VAL A 17 6.64 -0.24 -1.11
N ASP A 18 7.52 0.05 -2.06
CA ASP A 18 8.33 1.27 -2.08
C ASP A 18 7.49 2.43 -2.62
N ALA A 19 7.08 3.32 -1.71
CA ALA A 19 6.12 4.39 -1.97
C ALA A 19 6.34 5.54 -0.96
N PRO A 20 5.96 6.79 -1.31
CA PRO A 20 5.91 7.87 -0.33
C PRO A 20 4.92 7.53 0.78
N PHE A 21 5.33 7.73 2.04
CA PHE A 21 4.63 7.17 3.19
C PHE A 21 3.15 7.58 3.25
N VAL A 22 2.85 8.88 3.15
CA VAL A 22 1.48 9.38 3.31
C VAL A 22 0.68 9.21 2.02
N GLU A 23 1.19 9.70 0.91
CA GLU A 23 0.50 9.69 -0.37
C GLU A 23 0.28 8.26 -0.88
N GLY A 24 1.28 7.39 -0.71
CA GLY A 24 1.20 5.98 -1.05
C GLY A 24 0.21 5.22 -0.15
N ALA A 25 0.21 5.50 1.17
CA ALA A 25 -0.77 4.91 2.07
C ALA A 25 -2.21 5.34 1.74
N VAL A 26 -2.42 6.63 1.44
CA VAL A 26 -3.73 7.15 1.03
C VAL A 26 -4.18 6.53 -0.29
N ALA A 27 -3.29 6.47 -1.29
CA ALA A 27 -3.58 5.85 -2.59
C ALA A 27 -3.95 4.37 -2.43
N ALA A 28 -3.20 3.62 -1.61
CA ALA A 28 -3.49 2.22 -1.30
C ALA A 28 -4.89 2.05 -0.68
N VAL A 29 -5.20 2.84 0.35
CA VAL A 29 -6.48 2.75 1.07
C VAL A 29 -7.65 3.13 0.17
N VAL A 30 -7.53 4.20 -0.63
CA VAL A 30 -8.59 4.63 -1.56
C VAL A 30 -8.85 3.54 -2.61
N THR A 31 -7.81 3.01 -3.23
CA THR A 31 -7.94 1.95 -4.25
C THR A 31 -8.54 0.68 -3.66
N ALA A 32 -8.08 0.25 -2.48
CA ALA A 32 -8.64 -0.91 -1.79
C ALA A 32 -10.12 -0.70 -1.42
N SER A 33 -10.47 0.49 -0.94
CA SER A 33 -11.85 0.85 -0.59
C SER A 33 -12.76 0.92 -1.80
N ALA A 34 -12.21 1.21 -2.99
CA ALA A 34 -12.92 1.16 -4.26
C ALA A 34 -13.07 -0.27 -4.83
N GLY A 35 -12.54 -1.29 -4.14
CA GLY A 35 -12.61 -2.69 -4.55
C GLY A 35 -11.48 -3.14 -5.49
N GLY A 36 -10.39 -2.37 -5.58
CA GLY A 36 -9.20 -2.78 -6.33
C GLY A 36 -8.57 -4.05 -5.75
N ASP A 37 -8.08 -4.91 -6.64
CA ASP A 37 -7.33 -6.10 -6.22
C ASP A 37 -5.93 -5.74 -5.70
N LEU A 38 -5.20 -6.73 -5.18
CA LEU A 38 -3.88 -6.52 -4.59
C LEU A 38 -2.88 -5.89 -5.56
N ALA A 39 -2.93 -6.24 -6.85
CA ALA A 39 -2.04 -5.68 -7.85
C ALA A 39 -2.38 -4.21 -8.14
N ALA A 40 -3.68 -3.88 -8.21
CA ALA A 40 -4.14 -2.51 -8.37
C ALA A 40 -3.75 -1.62 -7.17
N VAL A 41 -3.85 -2.17 -5.95
CA VAL A 41 -3.46 -1.46 -4.72
C VAL A 41 -1.96 -1.20 -4.67
N GLU A 42 -1.13 -2.21 -4.99
CA GLU A 42 0.32 -2.10 -5.06
C GLU A 42 0.76 -1.02 -6.07
N ALA A 43 0.18 -1.06 -7.29
CA ALA A 43 0.46 -0.08 -8.33
C ALA A 43 0.11 1.35 -7.89
N ALA A 44 -1.09 1.55 -7.34
CA ALA A 44 -1.55 2.86 -6.90
C ALA A 44 -0.65 3.47 -5.80
N ALA A 45 -0.16 2.65 -4.88
CA ALA A 45 0.75 3.09 -3.82
C ALA A 45 2.11 3.52 -4.39
N SER A 46 2.73 2.71 -5.26
CA SER A 46 4.03 3.03 -5.87
C SER A 46 3.99 4.23 -6.82
N GLU A 47 2.88 4.45 -7.54
CA GLU A 47 2.74 5.60 -8.45
C GLU A 47 2.63 6.95 -7.73
N ALA A 48 2.40 6.95 -6.41
CA ALA A 48 2.16 8.15 -5.64
C ALA A 48 3.35 9.15 -5.60
N TYR A 49 4.57 8.73 -5.98
CA TYR A 49 5.72 9.63 -6.16
C TYR A 49 5.46 10.80 -7.12
N GLY A 50 4.54 10.62 -8.09
CA GLY A 50 4.21 11.61 -9.11
C GLY A 50 3.31 12.75 -8.65
N TYR A 51 2.61 12.61 -7.51
CA TYR A 51 1.59 13.58 -7.06
C TYR A 51 2.15 14.74 -6.25
N ARG A 52 3.25 15.35 -6.71
CA ARG A 52 3.76 16.58 -6.09
C ARG A 52 2.88 17.76 -6.50
N LYS A 53 2.45 18.54 -5.50
CA LYS A 53 1.89 19.88 -5.72
C LYS A 53 3.06 20.78 -6.19
N THR A 54 3.11 21.09 -7.48
CA THR A 54 3.90 22.20 -8.04
C THR A 54 3.33 23.54 -7.59
#